data_AF-A0A1I4CD66-F1
#
_entry.id   AF-A0A1I4CD66-F1
#
_cell.length_a   1.000
_cell.length_b   1.000
_cell.length_c   1.000
_cell.angle_alpha   90.00
_cell.angle_beta   90.00
_cell.angle_gamma   90.00
#
_symmetry.space_group_name_H-M   'P 1'
#
loop_
_entity.id
_entity.type
_entity.pdbx_description
1 polymer ?
#
loop_
_entity_poly.entity_id
_entity_poly.type
_entity_poly.pdbx_seq_one_letter_code
_entity_poly.pdbx_strand_id
1 'polypeptide(L)'
;MRVIALYLPQYHSFPENDKWWGKGYTEWTAVKRAKPLFKGHEQPQVPLDGYYDLVKEGVETWTRQAELAKKYGVYGFAIYQYWFTGHQLMERPMEILLEHPEIDLKYCIAWANETWTRTWYGLQENVLMKQEYGDEEAWEKHFSYCLKFFKDPRYIKVDNKPVFNIYRTHDIEKLEEMLTFFNRRAKEEGFEGVFFVGGNTAQQNESRRELLDAWYDFEPGRTLKHNFSRVYKARYNLGTAFRHGLNAILKNKILERRIPIRWITDNIASRDYEENEFPGIIAEWDNTPRRDYKGLVYTGASPEIFEKTLRALKSKVEGRKNDFVYLNAWNEWGEGAMVEPTVTKRYSYLEVIRRVNS
;
A
#
# COMPACT_ATOMS: atom_id res chain seq x y z
N MET A 1 11.32 3.72 15.96
CA MET A 1 10.50 3.89 14.75
C MET A 1 9.29 2.99 14.83
N ARG A 2 8.13 3.49 14.38
CA ARG A 2 6.88 2.74 14.30
C ARG A 2 6.59 2.42 12.83
N VAL A 3 6.80 1.17 12.42
CA VAL A 3 6.56 0.73 11.04
C VAL A 3 5.08 0.46 10.81
N ILE A 4 4.43 1.24 9.95
CA ILE A 4 3.03 1.05 9.52
C ILE A 4 3.04 0.37 8.15
N ALA A 5 2.53 -0.85 8.06
CA ALA A 5 2.48 -1.58 6.79
C ALA A 5 1.15 -1.34 6.08
N LEU A 6 1.18 -0.97 4.81
CA LEU A 6 -0.02 -0.89 3.98
C LEU A 6 -0.60 -2.29 3.79
N TYR A 7 -1.92 -2.41 3.83
CA TYR A 7 -2.60 -3.70 3.84
C TYR A 7 -3.74 -3.75 2.82
N LEU A 8 -3.66 -4.73 1.93
CA LEU A 8 -4.65 -4.96 0.87
C LEU A 8 -5.73 -5.96 1.35
N PRO A 9 -7.03 -5.58 1.34
CA PRO A 9 -8.12 -6.48 1.74
C PRO A 9 -8.55 -7.47 0.64
N GLN A 10 -8.00 -7.37 -0.59
CA GLN A 10 -8.43 -8.10 -1.79
C GLN A 10 -7.94 -9.57 -1.86
N TYR A 11 -8.23 -10.36 -0.83
CA TYR A 11 -7.99 -11.81 -0.80
C TYR A 11 -9.27 -12.59 -0.49
N HIS A 12 -10.38 -12.17 -1.08
CA HIS A 12 -11.67 -12.84 -1.03
C HIS A 12 -12.48 -12.43 -2.28
N SER A 13 -13.44 -13.24 -2.67
CA SER A 13 -14.35 -12.91 -3.78
C SER A 13 -15.45 -11.96 -3.31
N PHE A 14 -15.85 -11.01 -4.16
CA PHE A 14 -17.00 -10.14 -3.94
C PHE A 14 -17.76 -9.89 -5.27
N PRO A 15 -19.05 -9.54 -5.23
CA PRO A 15 -19.92 -9.54 -6.41
C PRO A 15 -19.40 -8.73 -7.60
N GLU A 16 -18.89 -7.53 -7.36
CA GLU A 16 -18.38 -6.62 -8.37
C GLU A 16 -17.11 -7.18 -9.01
N ASN A 17 -16.18 -7.70 -8.21
CA ASN A 17 -14.96 -8.36 -8.70
C ASN A 17 -15.28 -9.55 -9.62
N ASP A 18 -16.23 -10.37 -9.18
CA ASP A 18 -16.67 -11.55 -9.91
C ASP A 18 -17.30 -11.17 -11.26
N LYS A 19 -18.05 -10.06 -11.30
CA LYS A 19 -18.59 -9.48 -12.53
C LYS A 19 -17.51 -8.96 -13.47
N TRP A 20 -16.44 -8.36 -12.94
CA TRP A 20 -15.40 -7.72 -13.75
C TRP A 20 -14.35 -8.71 -14.27
N TRP A 21 -13.99 -9.71 -13.47
CA TRP A 21 -12.83 -10.58 -13.69
C TRP A 21 -13.16 -12.08 -13.79
N GLY A 22 -14.42 -12.44 -13.53
CA GLY A 22 -14.90 -13.83 -13.54
C GLY A 22 -15.18 -14.34 -12.13
N LYS A 23 -16.14 -15.27 -12.04
CA LYS A 23 -16.62 -15.83 -10.77
C LYS A 23 -15.48 -16.41 -9.91
N GLY A 24 -15.41 -15.99 -8.64
CA GLY A 24 -14.41 -16.43 -7.68
C GLY A 24 -13.03 -15.79 -7.86
N TYR A 25 -12.93 -14.66 -8.57
CA TYR A 25 -11.64 -13.99 -8.76
C TYR A 25 -11.16 -13.37 -7.44
N THR A 26 -9.89 -13.63 -7.12
CA THR A 26 -9.13 -12.99 -6.04
C THR A 26 -7.74 -12.65 -6.57
N GLU A 27 -6.96 -11.85 -5.84
CA GLU A 27 -5.57 -11.58 -6.24
C GLU A 27 -4.72 -12.85 -6.34
N TRP A 28 -5.08 -13.91 -5.61
CA TRP A 28 -4.42 -15.21 -5.75
C TRP A 28 -4.52 -15.79 -7.16
N THR A 29 -5.56 -15.47 -7.93
CA THR A 29 -5.69 -15.91 -9.32
C THR A 29 -4.57 -15.35 -10.19
N ALA A 30 -4.22 -14.07 -10.02
CA ALA A 30 -3.11 -13.44 -10.74
C ALA A 30 -1.76 -14.02 -10.28
N VAL A 31 -1.56 -14.12 -8.96
CA VAL A 31 -0.32 -14.63 -8.35
C VAL A 31 -0.02 -16.06 -8.81
N LYS A 32 -1.00 -16.98 -8.72
CA LYS A 32 -0.82 -18.39 -9.11
C LYS A 32 -0.52 -18.58 -10.60
N ARG A 33 -0.96 -17.65 -11.45
CA ARG A 33 -0.75 -17.71 -12.91
C ARG A 33 0.61 -17.17 -13.34
N ALA A 34 1.29 -16.39 -12.49
CA ALA A 34 2.57 -15.77 -12.80
C ALA A 34 3.63 -16.83 -13.13
N LYS A 35 4.56 -16.49 -14.04
CA LYS A 35 5.62 -17.40 -14.51
C LYS A 35 6.97 -16.70 -14.53
N PRO A 36 8.08 -17.44 -14.44
CA PRO A 36 9.41 -16.87 -14.64
C PRO A 36 9.55 -16.26 -16.04
N LEU A 37 10.03 -15.01 -16.13
CA LEU A 37 10.21 -14.27 -17.40
C LEU A 37 11.68 -13.99 -17.73
N PHE A 38 12.59 -14.40 -16.85
CA PHE A 38 14.04 -14.37 -17.02
C PHE A 38 14.72 -15.32 -16.03
N LYS A 39 16.00 -15.63 -16.25
CA LYS A 39 16.78 -16.50 -15.35
C LYS A 39 16.84 -15.90 -13.94
N GLY A 40 16.43 -16.69 -12.94
CA GLY A 40 16.37 -16.24 -11.54
C GLY A 40 15.13 -15.43 -11.17
N HIS A 41 14.11 -15.36 -12.04
CA HIS A 41 12.82 -14.74 -11.71
C HIS A 41 11.98 -15.68 -10.83
N GLU A 42 11.76 -15.30 -9.58
CA GLU A 42 10.96 -16.08 -8.62
C GLU A 42 9.46 -15.82 -8.82
N GLN A 43 8.84 -16.55 -9.77
CA GLN A 43 7.38 -16.58 -9.93
C GLN A 43 6.90 -18.01 -10.23
N PRO A 44 5.71 -18.42 -9.76
CA PRO A 44 4.84 -17.67 -8.84
C PRO A 44 5.47 -17.56 -7.44
N GLN A 45 5.33 -16.41 -6.79
CA GLN A 45 5.62 -16.32 -5.36
C GLN A 45 4.52 -17.04 -4.56
N VAL A 46 4.92 -17.80 -3.53
CA VAL A 46 4.01 -18.63 -2.73
C VAL A 46 4.08 -18.21 -1.26
N PRO A 47 2.94 -17.87 -0.63
CA PRO A 47 2.90 -17.61 0.81
C PRO A 47 3.38 -18.80 1.61
N LEU A 48 4.17 -18.55 2.65
CA LEU A 48 4.75 -19.59 3.48
C LEU A 48 3.66 -20.45 4.15
N ASP A 49 2.60 -19.80 4.61
CA ASP A 49 1.51 -20.42 5.36
C ASP A 49 0.28 -20.70 4.46
N GLY A 50 0.48 -20.77 3.14
CA GLY A 50 -0.57 -21.03 2.17
C GLY A 50 -1.42 -19.82 1.77
N TYR A 51 -2.25 -20.04 0.76
CA TYR A 51 -3.18 -19.04 0.23
C TYR A 51 -4.42 -18.97 1.13
N TYR A 52 -4.76 -17.79 1.64
CA TYR A 52 -5.87 -17.58 2.58
C TYR A 52 -7.04 -16.80 1.96
N ASP A 53 -8.24 -16.95 2.53
CA ASP A 53 -9.42 -16.11 2.26
C ASP A 53 -9.70 -15.16 3.44
N LEU A 54 -9.62 -13.85 3.23
CA LEU A 54 -9.77 -12.85 4.31
C LEU A 54 -11.19 -12.73 4.90
N VAL A 55 -12.17 -13.40 4.31
CA VAL A 55 -13.53 -13.45 4.85
C VAL A 55 -13.79 -14.81 5.48
N LYS A 56 -13.53 -15.90 4.77
CA LYS A 56 -13.82 -17.25 5.27
C LYS A 56 -12.86 -17.68 6.37
N GLU A 57 -11.59 -17.30 6.25
CA GLU A 57 -10.50 -17.61 7.19
C GLU A 57 -10.05 -16.34 7.92
N GLY A 58 -10.90 -15.30 7.96
CA GLY A 58 -10.53 -13.95 8.40
C GLY A 58 -9.98 -13.93 9.84
N VAL A 59 -10.65 -14.58 10.79
CA VAL A 59 -10.23 -14.61 12.20
C VAL A 59 -8.85 -15.27 12.35
N GLU A 60 -8.65 -16.43 11.74
CA GLU A 60 -7.37 -17.16 11.77
C GLU A 60 -6.25 -16.36 11.09
N THR A 61 -6.53 -15.81 9.91
CA THR A 61 -5.56 -15.02 9.13
C THR A 61 -5.14 -13.78 9.89
N TRP A 62 -6.09 -13.01 10.42
CA TRP A 62 -5.81 -11.81 11.21
C TRP A 62 -5.04 -12.14 12.48
N THR A 63 -5.41 -13.21 13.19
CA THR A 63 -4.69 -13.66 14.40
C THR A 63 -3.23 -13.95 14.08
N ARG A 64 -2.97 -14.76 13.06
CA ARG A 64 -1.61 -15.11 12.63
C ARG A 64 -0.80 -13.89 12.20
N GLN A 65 -1.41 -13.00 11.40
CA GLN A 65 -0.72 -11.80 10.93
C GLN A 65 -0.44 -10.80 12.06
N ALA A 66 -1.34 -10.67 13.03
CA ALA A 66 -1.14 -9.88 14.25
C ALA A 66 0.04 -10.41 15.07
N GLU A 67 0.09 -11.73 15.29
CA GLU A 67 1.19 -12.39 16.00
C GLU A 67 2.54 -12.16 15.29
N LEU A 68 2.58 -12.28 13.96
CA LEU A 68 3.78 -12.02 13.18
C LEU A 68 4.20 -10.54 13.24
N ALA A 69 3.26 -9.61 13.06
CA ALA A 69 3.53 -8.18 13.15
C ALA A 69 4.14 -7.83 14.51
N LYS A 70 3.54 -8.31 15.61
CA LYS A 70 4.04 -8.12 16.97
C LYS A 70 5.41 -8.76 17.18
N LYS A 71 5.60 -10.01 16.76
CA LYS A 71 6.86 -10.77 16.89
C LYS A 71 8.04 -10.08 16.21
N TYR A 72 7.80 -9.43 15.08
CA TYR A 72 8.85 -8.82 14.26
C TYR A 72 8.90 -7.29 14.34
N GLY A 73 8.08 -6.68 15.20
CA GLY A 73 8.14 -5.24 15.47
C GLY A 73 7.51 -4.37 14.38
N VAL A 74 6.54 -4.89 13.62
CA VAL A 74 5.65 -4.05 12.80
C VAL A 74 4.62 -3.42 13.75
N TYR A 75 4.52 -2.09 13.74
CA TYR A 75 3.71 -1.35 14.72
C TYR A 75 2.22 -1.55 14.51
N GLY A 76 1.78 -1.60 13.26
CA GLY A 76 0.38 -1.80 12.89
C GLY A 76 0.18 -1.69 11.39
N PHE A 77 -1.08 -1.83 10.95
CA PHE A 77 -1.42 -1.82 9.53
C PHE A 77 -2.26 -0.59 9.14
N ALA A 78 -1.98 -0.03 7.97
CA ALA A 78 -2.85 0.93 7.29
C ALA A 78 -3.70 0.16 6.27
N ILE A 79 -4.93 -0.17 6.65
CA ILE A 79 -5.83 -1.04 5.89
C ILE A 79 -6.54 -0.22 4.82
N TYR A 80 -6.43 -0.65 3.57
CA TYR A 80 -7.11 0.03 2.48
C TYR A 80 -8.63 -0.05 2.63
N GLN A 81 -9.27 1.10 2.61
CA GLN A 81 -10.72 1.27 2.53
C GLN A 81 -11.09 1.80 1.15
N TYR A 82 -12.12 1.22 0.55
CA TYR A 82 -12.66 1.66 -0.74
C TYR A 82 -14.09 2.13 -0.55
N TRP A 83 -14.24 3.44 -0.49
CA TRP A 83 -15.51 4.12 -0.22
C TRP A 83 -15.86 5.08 -1.35
N PHE A 84 -17.03 4.87 -1.95
CA PHE A 84 -17.56 5.58 -3.12
C PHE A 84 -18.92 6.18 -2.78
N THR A 85 -18.95 7.19 -1.90
CA THR A 85 -20.16 7.95 -1.55
C THR A 85 -21.32 7.05 -1.07
N GLY A 86 -21.03 6.13 -0.15
CA GLY A 86 -22.03 5.21 0.43
C GLY A 86 -22.03 3.81 -0.19
N HIS A 87 -21.29 3.58 -1.27
CA HIS A 87 -21.00 2.24 -1.77
C HIS A 87 -19.58 1.83 -1.35
N GLN A 88 -19.42 0.62 -0.82
CA GLN A 88 -18.13 0.08 -0.38
C GLN A 88 -17.73 -1.12 -1.21
N LEU A 89 -16.42 -1.32 -1.32
CA LEU A 89 -15.84 -2.55 -1.86
C LEU A 89 -14.86 -3.12 -0.82
N MET A 90 -14.93 -4.43 -0.59
CA MET A 90 -13.98 -5.18 0.25
C MET A 90 -13.94 -4.72 1.72
N GLU A 91 -15.07 -4.29 2.26
CA GLU A 91 -15.23 -3.82 3.64
C GLU A 91 -15.10 -4.95 4.67
N ARG A 92 -15.54 -6.16 4.30
CA ARG A 92 -15.73 -7.27 5.24
C ARG A 92 -14.47 -7.69 6.01
N PRO A 93 -13.26 -7.79 5.40
CA PRO A 93 -12.05 -8.13 6.14
C PRO A 93 -11.76 -7.21 7.33
N MET A 94 -11.95 -5.89 7.17
CA MET A 94 -11.69 -4.92 8.25
C MET A 94 -12.78 -4.99 9.33
N GLU A 95 -14.02 -5.26 8.95
CA GLU A 95 -15.13 -5.47 9.91
C GLU A 95 -14.92 -6.71 10.76
N ILE A 96 -14.41 -7.81 10.18
CA ILE A 96 -14.04 -9.02 10.95
C ILE A 96 -12.99 -8.66 12.00
N LEU A 97 -11.96 -7.87 11.66
CA LEU A 97 -10.97 -7.45 12.65
C LEU A 97 -11.62 -6.66 13.81
N LEU A 98 -12.57 -5.77 13.51
CA LEU A 98 -13.30 -4.98 14.53
C LEU A 98 -14.18 -5.87 15.43
N GLU A 99 -14.86 -6.86 14.85
CA GLU A 99 -15.73 -7.81 15.55
C GLU A 99 -14.97 -8.72 16.53
N HIS A 100 -13.65 -8.84 16.35
CA HIS A 100 -12.76 -9.73 17.09
C HIS A 100 -11.71 -8.93 17.90
N PRO A 101 -12.09 -8.29 19.03
CA PRO A 101 -11.20 -7.45 19.83
C PRO A 101 -10.03 -8.20 20.49
N GLU A 102 -10.10 -9.53 20.57
CA GLU A 102 -9.03 -10.40 21.06
C GLU A 102 -7.78 -10.42 20.15
N ILE A 103 -7.93 -10.02 18.88
CA ILE A 103 -6.82 -9.94 17.93
C ILE A 103 -6.01 -8.67 18.22
N ASP A 104 -4.87 -8.82 18.88
CA ASP A 104 -3.98 -7.71 19.28
C ASP A 104 -3.18 -7.15 18.09
N LEU A 105 -3.85 -6.38 17.23
CA LEU A 105 -3.27 -5.70 16.07
C LEU A 105 -3.66 -4.22 16.10
N LYS A 106 -2.67 -3.34 16.06
CA LYS A 106 -2.93 -1.91 15.83
C LYS A 106 -3.21 -1.67 14.35
N TYR A 107 -4.16 -0.80 14.07
CA TYR A 107 -4.50 -0.46 12.69
C TYR A 107 -5.02 0.97 12.53
N CYS A 108 -4.96 1.48 11.31
CA CYS A 108 -5.65 2.69 10.87
C CYS A 108 -6.19 2.50 9.45
N ILE A 109 -7.03 3.44 9.02
CA ILE A 109 -7.65 3.39 7.69
C ILE A 109 -6.76 4.14 6.69
N ALA A 110 -6.60 3.56 5.51
CA ALA A 110 -6.10 4.25 4.33
C ALA A 110 -7.17 4.28 3.24
N TRP A 111 -7.80 5.43 3.04
CA TRP A 111 -8.80 5.57 1.99
C TRP A 111 -8.13 5.60 0.61
N ALA A 112 -8.32 4.52 -0.15
CA ALA A 112 -7.85 4.34 -1.51
C ALA A 112 -8.83 5.02 -2.49
N ASN A 113 -8.82 6.35 -2.47
CA ASN A 113 -9.82 7.20 -3.09
C ASN A 113 -9.55 7.50 -4.59
N GLU A 114 -9.23 6.47 -5.37
CA GLU A 114 -9.05 6.61 -6.82
C GLU A 114 -10.24 6.07 -7.59
N THR A 115 -10.50 6.65 -8.76
CA THR A 115 -11.40 6.04 -9.73
C THR A 115 -10.79 4.73 -10.25
N TRP A 116 -11.57 3.65 -10.21
CA TRP A 116 -11.15 2.36 -10.73
C TRP A 116 -11.45 2.30 -12.22
N THR A 117 -10.42 2.14 -13.03
CA THR A 117 -10.55 1.98 -14.49
C THR A 117 -9.98 0.65 -14.94
N ARG A 118 -10.55 0.11 -16.02
CA ARG A 118 -10.01 -1.03 -16.74
C ARG A 118 -9.26 -0.56 -17.95
N THR A 119 -7.95 -0.75 -17.95
CA THR A 119 -7.12 -0.55 -19.15
C THR A 119 -7.07 -1.86 -19.93
N TRP A 120 -7.88 -1.98 -20.97
CA TRP A 120 -7.69 -3.06 -21.97
C TRP A 120 -6.58 -2.66 -22.95
N TYR A 121 -5.89 -3.65 -23.51
CA TYR A 121 -4.88 -3.43 -24.54
C TYR A 121 -5.46 -2.64 -25.73
N GLY A 122 -5.20 -1.33 -25.78
CA GLY A 122 -5.36 -0.50 -26.98
C GLY A 122 -6.71 0.18 -27.21
N LEU A 123 -7.67 0.15 -26.28
CA LEU A 123 -8.95 0.88 -26.40
C LEU A 123 -9.37 1.48 -25.04
N GLN A 124 -10.18 2.55 -25.11
CA GLN A 124 -10.54 3.54 -24.05
C GLN A 124 -10.66 3.02 -22.60
N GLU A 125 -10.35 3.90 -21.65
CA GLU A 125 -10.57 3.69 -20.22
C GLU A 125 -12.05 3.40 -19.93
N ASN A 126 -12.38 2.16 -19.58
CA ASN A 126 -13.70 1.84 -19.04
C ASN A 126 -13.66 2.02 -17.53
N VAL A 127 -14.36 3.03 -17.02
CA VAL A 127 -14.52 3.25 -15.57
C VAL A 127 -15.35 2.10 -14.99
N LEU A 128 -14.76 1.35 -14.05
CA LEU A 128 -15.42 0.26 -13.31
C LEU A 128 -16.21 0.80 -12.11
N MET A 129 -15.58 1.73 -11.38
CA MET A 129 -16.18 2.43 -10.23
C MET A 129 -15.62 3.85 -10.19
N LYS A 130 -16.49 4.84 -10.40
CA LYS A 130 -16.09 6.25 -10.38
C LYS A 130 -15.93 6.71 -8.94
N GLN A 131 -14.83 7.40 -8.63
CA GLN A 131 -14.69 8.06 -7.34
C GLN A 131 -15.38 9.42 -7.38
N GLU A 132 -16.31 9.60 -6.45
CA GLU A 132 -16.91 10.88 -6.13
C GLU A 132 -16.71 11.15 -4.63
N TYR A 133 -16.71 12.42 -4.24
CA TYR A 133 -16.39 12.86 -2.89
C TYR A 133 -17.59 13.41 -2.14
N GLY A 134 -18.67 13.74 -2.87
CA GLY A 134 -19.93 14.20 -2.30
C GLY A 134 -19.84 15.53 -1.55
N ASP A 135 -20.74 15.68 -0.59
CA ASP A 135 -20.93 16.83 0.29
C ASP A 135 -21.10 16.37 1.75
N GLU A 136 -21.56 17.25 2.63
CA GLU A 136 -21.72 16.94 4.07
C GLU A 136 -22.57 15.68 4.35
N GLU A 137 -23.60 15.38 3.54
CA GLU A 137 -24.41 14.17 3.76
C GLU A 137 -23.58 12.91 3.44
N ALA A 138 -22.81 12.94 2.37
CA ALA A 138 -21.89 11.86 2.02
C ALA A 138 -20.76 11.71 3.04
N TRP A 139 -20.23 12.84 3.52
CA TRP A 139 -19.17 12.88 4.53
C TRP A 139 -19.66 12.34 5.87
N GLU A 140 -20.90 12.63 6.28
CA GLU A 140 -21.48 12.04 7.50
C GLU A 140 -21.55 10.52 7.42
N LYS A 141 -21.99 9.98 6.27
CA LYS A 141 -22.07 8.52 6.07
C LYS A 141 -20.68 7.88 6.15
N HIS A 142 -19.68 8.51 5.53
CA HIS A 142 -18.30 8.02 5.57
C HIS A 142 -17.71 8.11 6.99
N PHE A 143 -17.86 9.26 7.64
CA PHE A 143 -17.39 9.48 9.01
C PHE A 143 -18.06 8.50 9.98
N SER A 144 -19.38 8.34 9.92
CA SER A 144 -20.14 7.40 10.76
C SER A 144 -19.68 5.95 10.58
N TYR A 145 -19.29 5.54 9.37
CA TYR A 145 -18.68 4.24 9.16
C TYR A 145 -17.30 4.15 9.83
N CYS A 146 -16.43 5.13 9.59
CA CYS A 146 -15.08 5.20 10.16
C CYS A 146 -15.09 5.27 11.70
N LEU A 147 -16.09 5.93 12.29
CA LEU A 147 -16.25 6.14 13.73
C LEU A 147 -16.29 4.83 14.52
N LYS A 148 -16.88 3.77 13.94
CA LYS A 148 -16.91 2.43 14.54
C LYS A 148 -15.49 1.93 14.86
N PHE A 149 -14.57 2.18 13.93
CA PHE A 149 -13.16 1.82 14.05
C PHE A 149 -12.39 2.83 14.89
N PHE A 150 -12.67 4.12 14.80
CA PHE A 150 -12.00 5.14 15.62
C PHE A 150 -12.17 4.89 17.12
N LYS A 151 -13.34 4.36 17.52
CA LYS A 151 -13.66 3.98 18.90
C LYS A 151 -12.96 2.70 19.36
N ASP A 152 -12.41 1.90 18.47
CA ASP A 152 -11.62 0.71 18.84
C ASP A 152 -10.34 1.14 19.60
N PRO A 153 -10.05 0.58 20.79
CA PRO A 153 -8.81 0.86 21.53
C PRO A 153 -7.53 0.53 20.76
N ARG A 154 -7.58 -0.40 19.81
CA ARG A 154 -6.44 -0.79 18.97
C ARG A 154 -6.17 0.21 17.83
N TYR A 155 -7.13 1.08 17.52
CA TYR A 155 -6.99 2.06 16.44
C TYR A 155 -5.85 3.04 16.73
N ILE A 156 -4.97 3.25 15.75
CA ILE A 156 -3.82 4.15 15.88
C ILE A 156 -4.31 5.60 15.99
N LYS A 157 -3.89 6.26 17.07
CA LYS A 157 -4.19 7.67 17.37
C LYS A 157 -2.90 8.46 17.65
N VAL A 158 -2.91 9.74 17.33
CA VAL A 158 -1.87 10.72 17.69
C VAL A 158 -2.55 11.81 18.52
N ASP A 159 -2.15 11.99 19.78
CA ASP A 159 -2.77 12.97 20.69
C ASP A 159 -4.30 12.89 20.75
N ASN A 160 -4.84 11.67 20.90
CA ASN A 160 -6.28 11.37 20.87
C ASN A 160 -7.00 11.72 19.54
N LYS A 161 -6.28 11.94 18.44
CA LYS A 161 -6.84 12.05 17.10
C LYS A 161 -6.67 10.73 16.33
N PRO A 162 -7.74 10.06 15.84
CA PRO A 162 -7.60 8.91 14.96
C PRO A 162 -6.80 9.26 13.70
N VAL A 163 -5.82 8.42 13.36
CA VAL A 163 -5.03 8.57 12.13
C VAL A 163 -5.87 8.13 10.93
N PHE A 164 -6.08 9.02 9.96
CA PHE A 164 -6.82 8.73 8.74
C PHE A 164 -5.98 9.08 7.52
N ASN A 165 -5.59 8.08 6.74
CA ASN A 165 -4.76 8.30 5.55
C ASN A 165 -5.65 8.50 4.32
N ILE A 166 -5.30 9.47 3.48
CA ILE A 166 -5.99 9.77 2.23
C ILE A 166 -4.99 9.60 1.08
N TYR A 167 -5.25 8.66 0.19
CA TYR A 167 -4.29 8.31 -0.87
C TYR A 167 -4.14 9.41 -1.92
N ARG A 168 -5.22 10.10 -2.31
CA ARG A 168 -5.23 11.23 -3.26
C ARG A 168 -6.02 12.43 -2.78
N THR A 169 -5.39 13.27 -1.96
CA THR A 169 -6.00 14.52 -1.50
C THR A 169 -6.26 15.51 -2.65
N HIS A 170 -5.39 15.52 -3.67
CA HIS A 170 -5.49 16.43 -4.82
C HIS A 170 -6.82 16.30 -5.58
N ASP A 171 -7.37 15.09 -5.65
CA ASP A 171 -8.59 14.80 -6.41
C ASP A 171 -9.86 15.26 -5.67
N ILE A 172 -9.73 15.64 -4.39
CA ILE A 172 -10.83 16.13 -3.56
C ILE A 172 -10.94 17.65 -3.75
N GLU A 173 -11.91 18.08 -4.55
CA GLU A 173 -12.15 19.51 -4.80
C GLU A 173 -12.42 20.25 -3.48
N LYS A 174 -13.38 19.75 -2.70
CA LYS A 174 -13.82 20.29 -1.39
C LYS A 174 -13.01 19.77 -0.21
N LEU A 175 -11.69 19.67 -0.36
CA LEU A 175 -10.82 19.05 0.65
C LEU A 175 -10.93 19.76 2.01
N GLU A 176 -10.74 21.07 2.06
CA GLU A 176 -10.78 21.84 3.31
C GLU A 176 -12.12 21.70 4.05
N GLU A 177 -13.23 21.76 3.32
CA GLU A 177 -14.59 21.60 3.85
C GLU A 177 -14.78 20.20 4.44
N MET A 178 -14.36 19.15 3.71
CA MET A 178 -14.45 17.77 4.16
C MET A 178 -13.61 17.51 5.42
N LEU A 179 -12.37 18.00 5.45
CA LEU A 179 -11.48 17.84 6.62
C LEU A 179 -12.02 18.60 7.84
N THR A 180 -12.56 19.80 7.62
CA THR A 180 -13.21 20.60 8.66
C THR A 180 -14.43 19.87 9.23
N PHE A 181 -15.27 19.30 8.37
CA PHE A 181 -16.43 18.50 8.75
C PHE A 181 -16.02 17.29 9.62
N PHE A 182 -15.07 16.48 9.15
CA PHE A 182 -14.57 15.32 9.90
C PHE A 182 -13.96 15.72 11.25
N ASN A 183 -13.19 16.82 11.30
CA ASN A 183 -12.62 17.34 12.55
C ASN A 183 -13.70 17.74 13.55
N ARG A 184 -14.75 18.45 13.10
CA ARG A 184 -15.89 18.83 13.94
C ARG A 184 -16.60 17.59 14.47
N ARG A 185 -16.94 16.65 13.59
CA ARG A 185 -17.62 15.39 13.98
C ARG A 185 -16.79 14.55 14.95
N ALA A 186 -15.47 14.45 14.75
CA ALA A 186 -14.58 13.75 15.67
C ALA A 186 -14.59 14.38 17.08
N LYS A 187 -14.61 15.71 17.17
CA LYS A 187 -14.71 16.42 18.45
C LYS A 187 -16.02 16.19 19.17
N GLU A 188 -17.14 16.17 18.44
CA GLU A 188 -18.45 15.83 19.00
C GLU A 188 -18.50 14.40 19.56
N GLU A 189 -17.68 13.49 19.04
CA GLU A 189 -17.56 12.10 19.51
C GLU A 189 -16.47 11.89 20.57
N GLY A 190 -15.84 12.96 21.08
CA GLY A 190 -14.86 12.92 22.18
C GLY A 190 -13.39 12.77 21.76
N PHE A 191 -13.07 12.95 20.47
CA PHE A 191 -11.68 13.02 19.99
C PHE A 191 -11.17 14.47 19.92
N GLU A 192 -9.86 14.68 19.79
CA GLU A 192 -9.27 16.02 19.61
C GLU A 192 -9.32 16.54 18.16
N GLY A 193 -10.06 15.84 17.29
CA GLY A 193 -10.06 15.98 15.84
C GLY A 193 -9.64 14.68 15.16
N VAL A 194 -9.30 14.73 13.88
CA VAL A 194 -8.72 13.62 13.11
C VAL A 194 -7.29 13.99 12.73
N PHE A 195 -6.37 13.04 12.76
CA PHE A 195 -4.98 13.25 12.31
C PHE A 195 -4.88 12.80 10.86
N PHE A 196 -4.98 13.76 9.93
CA PHE A 196 -5.01 13.45 8.51
C PHE A 196 -3.61 13.29 7.92
N VAL A 197 -3.42 12.19 7.20
CA VAL A 197 -2.14 11.89 6.53
C VAL A 197 -2.36 11.79 5.03
N GLY A 198 -1.81 12.72 4.26
CA GLY A 198 -1.88 12.71 2.80
C GLY A 198 -0.82 11.80 2.15
N GLY A 199 -1.18 11.11 1.08
CA GLY A 199 -0.24 10.32 0.29
C GLY A 199 0.56 11.16 -0.71
N ASN A 200 1.89 11.16 -0.60
CA ASN A 200 2.78 11.62 -1.66
C ASN A 200 2.96 10.47 -2.68
N THR A 201 2.16 10.44 -3.75
CA THR A 201 2.11 9.32 -4.72
C THR A 201 2.85 9.62 -6.03
N ALA A 202 2.71 8.73 -7.02
CA ALA A 202 3.21 8.96 -8.40
C ALA A 202 2.37 9.97 -9.20
N GLN A 203 1.26 10.46 -8.63
CA GLN A 203 0.33 11.36 -9.29
C GLN A 203 0.65 12.82 -8.98
N GLN A 204 -0.25 13.72 -9.35
CA GLN A 204 -0.11 15.14 -9.04
C GLN A 204 -0.08 15.37 -7.53
N ASN A 205 0.89 16.16 -7.07
CA ASN A 205 1.02 16.50 -5.66
C ASN A 205 -0.08 17.50 -5.25
N GLU A 206 -0.53 17.39 -4.01
CA GLU A 206 -1.40 18.39 -3.38
C GLU A 206 -0.66 19.71 -3.16
N SER A 207 -1.28 20.81 -3.56
CA SER A 207 -0.76 22.17 -3.32
C SER A 207 -1.16 22.71 -1.94
N ARG A 208 -2.32 22.29 -1.41
CA ARG A 208 -2.89 22.72 -0.13
C ARG A 208 -2.30 21.93 1.05
N ARG A 209 -0.97 21.90 1.17
CA ARG A 209 -0.27 20.98 2.10
C ARG A 209 -0.56 21.27 3.57
N GLU A 210 -0.84 22.53 3.88
CA GLU A 210 -1.17 23.06 5.20
C GLU A 210 -2.49 22.56 5.78
N LEU A 211 -3.38 21.99 4.95
CA LEU A 211 -4.66 21.45 5.39
C LEU A 211 -4.54 20.10 6.12
N LEU A 212 -3.39 19.42 6.01
CA LEU A 212 -3.17 18.07 6.52
C LEU A 212 -2.18 18.11 7.70
N ASP A 213 -2.36 17.23 8.69
CA ASP A 213 -1.44 17.14 9.83
C ASP A 213 -0.08 16.53 9.42
N ALA A 214 -0.07 15.61 8.45
CA ALA A 214 1.13 14.94 7.97
C ALA A 214 1.03 14.38 6.55
N TRP A 215 2.15 13.87 6.05
CA TRP A 215 2.29 13.25 4.73
C TRP A 215 3.07 11.94 4.85
N TYR A 216 2.72 10.93 4.05
CA TYR A 216 3.56 9.74 3.90
C TYR A 216 3.99 9.57 2.44
N ASP A 217 5.21 9.07 2.24
CA ASP A 217 5.69 8.73 0.90
C ASP A 217 5.16 7.36 0.46
N PHE A 218 4.36 7.32 -0.61
CA PHE A 218 3.93 6.06 -1.21
C PHE A 218 4.98 5.57 -2.21
N GLU A 219 5.90 4.76 -1.70
CA GLU A 219 6.97 4.15 -2.49
C GLU A 219 6.49 2.89 -3.23
N PRO A 220 7.02 2.60 -4.44
CA PRO A 220 8.06 3.35 -5.13
C PRO A 220 7.52 4.51 -5.99
N GLY A 221 6.20 4.76 -5.97
CA GLY A 221 5.54 5.73 -6.84
C GLY A 221 6.10 7.14 -6.71
N ARG A 222 6.30 7.59 -5.47
CA ARG A 222 6.93 8.88 -5.14
C ARG A 222 8.29 9.02 -5.80
N THR A 223 9.20 8.07 -5.57
CA THR A 223 10.55 8.13 -6.12
C THR A 223 10.56 8.06 -7.65
N LEU A 224 9.79 7.14 -8.24
CA LEU A 224 9.74 6.96 -9.69
C LEU A 224 9.29 8.22 -10.44
N LYS A 225 8.32 8.95 -9.90
CA LYS A 225 7.75 10.11 -10.58
C LYS A 225 8.58 11.37 -10.36
N HIS A 226 8.94 11.65 -9.11
CA HIS A 226 9.41 12.98 -8.71
C HIS A 226 10.92 13.05 -8.48
N ASN A 227 11.56 11.93 -8.14
CA ASN A 227 12.97 11.91 -7.71
C ASN A 227 13.84 10.96 -8.56
N PHE A 228 13.34 10.45 -9.69
CA PHE A 228 14.08 9.50 -10.50
C PHE A 228 15.13 10.21 -11.36
N SER A 229 16.41 9.89 -11.13
CA SER A 229 17.55 10.47 -11.85
C SER A 229 17.36 10.44 -13.37
N ARG A 230 17.67 11.56 -14.05
CA ARG A 230 17.61 11.67 -15.52
C ARG A 230 18.50 10.62 -16.20
N VAL A 231 19.64 10.29 -15.61
CA VAL A 231 20.56 9.26 -16.12
C VAL A 231 19.94 7.87 -15.99
N TYR A 232 19.33 7.56 -14.84
CA TYR A 232 18.62 6.29 -14.62
C TYR A 232 17.42 6.16 -15.55
N LYS A 233 16.66 7.24 -15.76
CA LYS A 233 15.54 7.30 -16.71
C LYS A 233 15.99 6.99 -18.13
N ALA A 234 17.09 7.58 -18.60
CA ALA A 234 17.63 7.30 -19.93
C ALA A 234 18.05 5.83 -20.08
N ARG A 235 18.79 5.28 -19.10
CA ARG A 235 19.22 3.87 -19.11
C ARG A 235 18.03 2.90 -19.07
N TYR A 236 17.02 3.20 -18.25
CA TYR A 236 15.78 2.42 -18.18
C TYR A 236 15.03 2.42 -19.52
N ASN A 237 14.87 3.60 -20.14
CA ASN A 237 14.17 3.73 -21.42
C ASN A 237 14.90 2.97 -22.54
N LEU A 238 16.22 3.11 -22.64
CA LEU A 238 17.03 2.39 -23.64
C LEU A 238 16.93 0.86 -23.46
N GLY A 239 17.07 0.37 -22.22
CA GLY A 239 16.96 -1.05 -21.94
C GLY A 239 15.55 -1.60 -22.22
N THR A 240 14.51 -0.83 -21.94
CA THR A 240 13.12 -1.19 -22.24
C THR A 240 12.89 -1.24 -23.75
N ALA A 241 13.33 -0.22 -24.49
CA ALA A 241 13.21 -0.18 -25.96
C ALA A 241 13.93 -1.36 -26.63
N PHE A 242 15.13 -1.70 -26.15
CA PHE A 242 15.86 -2.87 -26.66
C PHE A 242 15.09 -4.18 -26.44
N ARG A 243 14.59 -4.43 -25.22
CA ARG A 243 13.82 -5.65 -24.92
C ARG A 243 12.48 -5.69 -25.63
N HIS A 244 11.85 -4.53 -25.83
CA HIS A 244 10.65 -4.41 -26.64
C HIS A 244 10.90 -4.83 -28.10
N GLY A 245 12.01 -4.36 -28.68
CA GLY A 245 12.45 -4.79 -30.01
C GLY A 245 12.71 -6.30 -30.09
N LEU A 246 13.37 -6.90 -29.08
CA LEU A 246 13.55 -8.35 -29.01
C LEU A 246 12.21 -9.10 -28.95
N ASN A 247 11.27 -8.60 -28.13
CA ASN A 247 9.94 -9.18 -28.01
C ASN A 247 9.13 -9.13 -29.30
N ALA A 248 9.47 -8.29 -30.29
CA ALA A 248 8.80 -8.32 -31.59
C ALA A 248 9.09 -9.63 -32.37
N ILE A 249 10.23 -10.27 -32.11
CA ILE A 249 10.71 -11.45 -32.87
C ILE A 249 10.66 -12.73 -32.03
N LEU A 250 10.82 -12.62 -30.72
CA LEU A 250 10.82 -13.78 -29.82
C LEU A 250 9.43 -14.44 -29.72
N LYS A 251 9.41 -15.77 -29.89
CA LYS A 251 8.24 -16.61 -29.61
C LYS A 251 7.84 -16.57 -28.14
N ASN A 252 8.82 -16.74 -27.25
CA ASN A 252 8.65 -16.60 -25.80
C ASN A 252 9.08 -15.20 -25.37
N LYS A 253 8.14 -14.41 -24.86
CA LYS A 253 8.42 -13.02 -24.46
C LYS A 253 9.32 -12.97 -23.22
N ILE A 254 10.21 -12.00 -23.20
CA ILE A 254 11.06 -11.67 -22.04
C ILE A 254 10.51 -10.43 -21.35
N LEU A 255 10.76 -10.32 -20.04
CA LEU A 255 10.35 -9.14 -19.27
C LEU A 255 11.00 -7.86 -19.81
N GLU A 256 10.17 -6.88 -20.18
CA GLU A 256 10.59 -5.61 -20.79
C GLU A 256 11.16 -4.63 -19.77
N ARG A 257 10.42 -4.39 -18.68
CA ARG A 257 10.70 -3.29 -17.76
C ARG A 257 11.39 -3.80 -16.52
N ARG A 258 12.63 -3.34 -16.31
CA ARG A 258 13.47 -3.72 -15.17
C ARG A 258 14.18 -2.50 -14.63
N ILE A 259 14.17 -2.33 -13.31
CA ILE A 259 14.91 -1.27 -12.62
C ILE A 259 15.75 -1.93 -11.53
N PRO A 260 17.07 -1.68 -11.43
CA PRO A 260 17.83 -2.11 -10.27
C PRO A 260 17.25 -1.48 -9.01
N ILE A 261 16.90 -2.27 -7.99
CA ILE A 261 16.19 -1.74 -6.80
C ILE A 261 16.96 -0.63 -6.09
N ARG A 262 18.30 -0.68 -6.15
CA ARG A 262 19.19 0.34 -5.56
C ARG A 262 18.93 1.74 -6.11
N TRP A 263 18.49 1.85 -7.37
CA TRP A 263 18.11 3.16 -7.93
C TRP A 263 16.92 3.78 -7.22
N ILE A 264 16.06 2.97 -6.60
CA ILE A 264 14.92 3.42 -5.80
C ILE A 264 15.35 3.59 -4.35
N THR A 265 15.94 2.56 -3.75
CA THR A 265 16.25 2.56 -2.31
C THR A 265 17.33 3.55 -1.93
N ASP A 266 18.32 3.82 -2.80
CA ASP A 266 19.33 4.85 -2.51
C ASP A 266 18.70 6.26 -2.51
N ASN A 267 17.70 6.51 -3.36
CA ASN A 267 16.94 7.77 -3.36
C ASN A 267 16.06 7.92 -2.11
N ILE A 268 15.40 6.83 -1.69
CA ILE A 268 14.66 6.79 -0.42
C ILE A 268 15.62 7.07 0.76
N ALA A 269 16.77 6.38 0.78
CA ALA A 269 17.76 6.52 1.84
C ALA A 269 18.43 7.91 1.87
N SER A 270 18.45 8.67 0.78
CA SER A 270 19.06 10.00 0.72
C SER A 270 18.07 11.17 0.90
N ARG A 271 16.76 10.95 0.85
CA ARG A 271 15.75 12.03 0.92
C ARG A 271 15.65 12.64 2.32
N ASP A 272 15.66 13.96 2.42
CA ASP A 272 15.34 14.63 3.70
C ASP A 272 13.83 14.68 3.92
N TYR A 273 13.42 14.63 5.19
CA TYR A 273 12.02 14.61 5.60
C TYR A 273 11.78 15.67 6.65
N GLU A 274 10.75 16.49 6.48
CA GLU A 274 10.27 17.41 7.52
C GLU A 274 9.60 16.64 8.67
N GLU A 275 9.35 17.27 9.82
CA GLU A 275 8.79 16.62 11.02
C GLU A 275 7.44 15.92 10.75
N ASN A 276 6.63 16.50 9.86
CA ASN A 276 5.32 16.00 9.45
C ASN A 276 5.38 15.14 8.17
N GLU A 277 6.56 14.72 7.72
CA GLU A 277 6.73 13.83 6.57
C GLU A 277 7.27 12.46 7.02
N PHE A 278 6.47 11.43 6.78
CA PHE A 278 6.77 10.05 7.12
C PHE A 278 7.37 9.33 5.91
N PRO A 279 8.59 8.76 6.04
CA PRO A 279 9.23 8.07 4.95
C PRO A 279 8.49 6.78 4.57
N GLY A 280 8.52 6.48 3.27
CA GLY A 280 8.06 5.23 2.69
C GLY A 280 9.22 4.29 2.35
N ILE A 281 8.96 2.99 2.35
CA ILE A 281 9.92 1.97 1.91
C ILE A 281 9.21 0.79 1.24
N ILE A 282 9.95 0.10 0.36
CA ILE A 282 9.57 -1.18 -0.23
C ILE A 282 10.66 -2.23 0.01
N ALA A 283 10.26 -3.49 0.13
CA ALA A 283 11.19 -4.62 0.16
C ALA A 283 11.52 -5.09 -1.27
N GLU A 284 10.50 -5.24 -2.11
CA GLU A 284 10.57 -5.72 -3.49
C GLU A 284 9.51 -5.03 -4.37
N TRP A 285 9.54 -5.30 -5.66
CA TRP A 285 8.47 -4.94 -6.59
C TRP A 285 8.49 -5.85 -7.82
N ASP A 286 7.35 -6.47 -8.11
CA ASP A 286 7.09 -7.29 -9.28
C ASP A 286 5.58 -7.37 -9.57
N ASN A 287 5.11 -6.56 -10.54
CA ASN A 287 3.71 -6.60 -10.99
C ASN A 287 3.46 -7.46 -12.23
N THR A 288 4.36 -8.39 -12.53
CA THR A 288 4.17 -9.39 -13.60
C THR A 288 2.98 -10.34 -13.36
N PRO A 289 2.50 -10.63 -12.13
CA PRO A 289 1.24 -11.37 -11.95
C PRO A 289 0.05 -10.72 -12.65
N ARG A 290 -0.01 -9.38 -12.64
CA ARG A 290 -1.08 -8.58 -13.27
C ARG A 290 -0.79 -8.23 -14.73
N ARG A 291 0.49 -8.09 -15.11
CA ARG A 291 0.90 -7.45 -16.37
C ARG A 291 1.74 -8.33 -17.31
N ASP A 292 2.04 -9.56 -16.91
CA ASP A 292 2.88 -10.49 -17.66
C ASP A 292 4.24 -9.83 -18.03
N TYR A 293 4.83 -10.17 -19.19
CA TYR A 293 6.10 -9.62 -19.68
C TYR A 293 6.16 -8.09 -19.84
N LYS A 294 5.02 -7.39 -19.77
CA LYS A 294 4.92 -5.91 -19.76
C LYS A 294 4.91 -5.31 -18.35
N GLY A 295 4.98 -6.17 -17.32
CA GLY A 295 5.18 -5.77 -15.93
C GLY A 295 6.53 -5.10 -15.72
N LEU A 296 6.71 -4.56 -14.52
CA LEU A 296 7.91 -3.94 -14.01
C LEU A 296 8.43 -4.78 -12.83
N VAL A 297 9.70 -5.13 -12.88
CA VAL A 297 10.39 -5.84 -11.78
C VAL A 297 11.57 -5.03 -11.29
N TYR A 298 11.72 -4.94 -9.97
CA TYR A 298 12.91 -4.40 -9.34
C TYR A 298 13.93 -5.50 -9.09
N THR A 299 15.00 -5.47 -9.87
CA THR A 299 16.02 -6.52 -9.87
C THR A 299 17.06 -6.28 -8.78
N GLY A 300 17.56 -7.37 -8.20
CA GLY A 300 18.61 -7.33 -7.19
C GLY A 300 18.11 -6.89 -5.82
N ALA A 301 16.82 -7.06 -5.54
CA ALA A 301 16.28 -6.93 -4.19
C ALA A 301 16.82 -8.01 -3.27
N SER A 302 17.07 -7.63 -2.02
CA SER A 302 17.55 -8.54 -0.98
C SER A 302 17.27 -7.96 0.42
N PRO A 303 17.22 -8.82 1.46
CA PRO A 303 17.10 -8.36 2.85
C PRO A 303 18.19 -7.38 3.26
N GLU A 304 19.42 -7.50 2.74
CA GLU A 304 20.54 -6.60 3.09
C GLU A 304 20.35 -5.18 2.53
N ILE A 305 19.80 -5.05 1.32
CA ILE A 305 19.48 -3.73 0.74
C ILE A 305 18.31 -3.09 1.49
N PHE A 306 17.31 -3.89 1.82
CA PHE A 306 16.18 -3.45 2.63
C PHE A 306 16.66 -2.97 4.01
N GLU A 307 17.52 -3.73 4.69
CA GLU A 307 18.10 -3.37 5.99
C GLU A 307 18.87 -2.06 5.94
N LYS A 308 19.78 -1.91 4.96
CA LYS A 308 20.56 -0.68 4.79
C LYS A 308 19.65 0.55 4.69
N THR A 309 18.60 0.43 3.89
CA THR A 309 17.63 1.51 3.64
C THR A 309 16.82 1.79 4.89
N LEU A 310 16.32 0.75 5.55
CA LEU A 310 15.52 0.87 6.75
C LEU A 310 16.30 1.49 7.92
N ARG A 311 17.60 1.18 8.06
CA ARG A 311 18.49 1.84 9.03
C ARG A 311 18.65 3.33 8.76
N ALA A 312 18.82 3.71 7.50
CA ALA A 312 18.89 5.12 7.10
C ALA A 312 17.57 5.86 7.37
N LEU A 313 16.42 5.19 7.23
CA LEU A 313 15.13 5.77 7.59
C LEU A 313 14.94 5.87 9.11
N LYS A 314 15.34 4.85 9.88
CA LYS A 314 15.32 4.88 11.35
C LYS A 314 16.05 6.12 11.87
N SER A 315 17.26 6.40 11.39
CA SER A 315 18.03 7.57 11.83
C SER A 315 17.37 8.91 11.49
N LYS A 316 16.51 8.97 10.48
CA LYS A 316 15.81 10.21 10.09
C LYS A 316 14.61 10.49 10.97
N VAL A 317 13.95 9.45 11.46
CA VAL A 317 12.72 9.56 12.27
C VAL A 317 12.96 9.42 13.77
N GLU A 318 14.17 9.03 14.17
CA GLU A 318 14.55 8.92 15.58
C GLU A 318 14.45 10.27 16.30
N GLY A 319 13.83 10.28 17.49
CA GLY A 319 13.61 11.49 18.28
C GLY A 319 12.43 12.37 17.85
N ARG A 320 11.78 12.08 16.71
CA ARG A 320 10.57 12.79 16.27
C ARG A 320 9.38 12.49 17.17
N LYS A 321 8.43 13.43 17.25
CA LYS A 321 7.16 13.19 17.96
C LYS A 321 6.41 12.00 17.34
N ASN A 322 6.41 11.95 16.00
CA ASN A 322 5.84 10.87 15.22
C ASN A 322 6.92 10.20 14.37
N ASP A 323 7.46 9.08 14.84
CA ASP A 323 8.50 8.29 14.20
C ASP A 323 7.95 7.21 13.25
N PHE A 324 6.87 7.52 12.52
CA PHE A 324 6.24 6.59 11.59
C PHE A 324 7.10 6.35 10.34
N VAL A 325 7.13 5.10 9.87
CA VAL A 325 7.71 4.69 8.58
C VAL A 325 6.69 3.82 7.87
N TYR A 326 6.29 4.20 6.65
CA TYR A 326 5.31 3.46 5.87
C TYR A 326 5.98 2.39 5.02
N LEU A 327 5.53 1.15 5.18
CA LEU A 327 6.00 0.00 4.41
C LEU A 327 4.95 -0.36 3.37
N ASN A 328 5.31 -0.28 2.08
CA ASN A 328 4.54 -0.86 1.00
C ASN A 328 5.16 -2.24 0.66
N ALA A 329 4.57 -3.34 1.10
CA ALA A 329 3.36 -3.50 1.90
C ALA A 329 3.46 -4.75 2.79
N TRP A 330 2.47 -4.98 3.66
CA TRP A 330 2.34 -6.26 4.35
C TRP A 330 2.08 -7.39 3.34
N ASN A 331 1.01 -7.28 2.55
CA ASN A 331 0.47 -8.35 1.71
C ASN A 331 0.07 -7.91 0.29
N GLU A 332 0.81 -7.02 -0.37
CA GLU A 332 0.53 -6.66 -1.78
C GLU A 332 1.13 -7.70 -2.74
N TRP A 333 0.46 -8.85 -2.88
CA TRP A 333 0.95 -10.00 -3.66
C TRP A 333 0.92 -9.79 -5.17
N GLY A 334 -0.07 -9.06 -5.69
CA GLY A 334 -0.20 -8.77 -7.11
C GLY A 334 0.88 -7.85 -7.68
N GLU A 335 1.57 -7.08 -6.81
CA GLU A 335 2.71 -6.23 -7.15
C GLU A 335 4.03 -6.71 -6.58
N GLY A 336 4.08 -7.89 -5.95
CA GLY A 336 5.33 -8.44 -5.44
C GLY A 336 5.98 -7.57 -4.35
N ALA A 337 5.21 -6.73 -3.66
CA ALA A 337 5.71 -5.74 -2.70
C ALA A 337 5.53 -6.17 -1.23
N MET A 338 5.02 -7.39 -1.00
CA MET A 338 4.74 -7.94 0.32
C MET A 338 6.03 -8.15 1.16
N VAL A 339 5.90 -8.01 2.49
CA VAL A 339 6.87 -8.57 3.46
C VAL A 339 6.33 -9.80 4.17
N GLU A 340 5.08 -10.17 3.91
CA GLU A 340 4.50 -11.43 4.38
C GLU A 340 5.40 -12.61 3.95
N PRO A 341 5.64 -13.59 4.84
CA PRO A 341 6.59 -14.66 4.57
C PRO A 341 6.27 -15.46 3.32
N THR A 342 7.31 -15.73 2.52
CA THR A 342 7.21 -16.58 1.33
C THR A 342 7.91 -17.93 1.56
N VAL A 343 7.61 -18.94 0.75
CA VAL A 343 8.32 -20.23 0.81
C VAL A 343 9.83 -20.05 0.57
N THR A 344 10.23 -19.16 -0.35
CA THR A 344 11.64 -18.96 -0.73
C THR A 344 12.39 -18.08 0.28
N LYS A 345 11.77 -16.99 0.73
CA LYS A 345 12.42 -15.98 1.58
C LYS A 345 12.13 -16.14 3.07
N ARG A 346 11.23 -17.05 3.43
CA ARG A 346 10.81 -17.32 4.82
C ARG A 346 10.48 -15.99 5.52
N TYR A 347 11.05 -15.74 6.68
CA TYR A 347 10.80 -14.53 7.49
C TYR A 347 11.83 -13.42 7.26
N SER A 348 12.71 -13.51 6.27
CA SER A 348 13.91 -12.67 6.16
C SER A 348 13.67 -11.15 6.22
N TYR A 349 12.64 -10.63 5.54
CA TYR A 349 12.28 -9.20 5.63
C TYR A 349 11.75 -8.79 7.00
N LEU A 350 10.95 -9.65 7.64
CA LEU A 350 10.45 -9.41 8.99
C LEU A 350 11.57 -9.47 10.03
N GLU A 351 12.53 -10.38 9.87
CA GLU A 351 13.75 -10.46 10.70
C GLU A 351 14.59 -9.18 10.59
N VAL A 352 14.66 -8.56 9.41
CA VAL A 352 15.29 -7.25 9.22
C VAL A 352 14.56 -6.17 10.00
N ILE A 353 13.22 -6.08 9.91
CA ILE A 353 12.44 -5.10 10.66
C ILE A 353 12.72 -5.23 12.16
N ARG A 354 12.70 -6.46 12.69
CA ARG A 354 13.00 -6.74 14.10
C ARG A 354 14.41 -6.30 14.48
N ARG A 355 15.42 -6.63 13.67
CA ARG A 355 16.84 -6.30 13.92
C ARG A 355 17.11 -4.80 13.90
N VAL A 356 16.40 -4.04 13.06
CA VAL A 356 16.54 -2.59 12.99
C VAL A 356 15.78 -1.90 14.13
N ASN A 357 14.65 -2.46 14.57
CA ASN A 357 13.87 -1.93 15.69
C ASN A 357 14.42 -2.26 17.07
N SER A 358 15.13 -3.38 17.20
CA SER A 358 15.97 -3.68 18.37
C SER A 358 17.08 -2.64 18.50
#